data_AF-A0A965TPN6-F1
#
_entry.id   AF-A0A965TPN6-F1
#
_cell.length_a   1.000
_cell.length_b   1.000
_cell.length_c   1.000
_cell.angle_alpha   90.00
_cell.angle_beta   90.00
_cell.angle_gamma   90.00
#
_symmetry.space_group_name_H-M   'P 1'
#
loop_
_entity.id
_entity.type
_entity.pdbx_description
1 polymer ?
#
loop_
_entity_poly.entity_id
_entity_poly.type
_entity_poly.pdbx_seq_one_letter_code
_entity_poly.pdbx_strand_id
1 'polypeptide(L)'
;MVKVIVGGKGSGKTSQLVDELNAQAYNDAADVVCIEYSGRLNRMVKYKIRLIDILEYPVKGYRELLAFIAGIYAEDYDLTHLYIDTITKVAGDSDLAHLEQFLRDLDEFSTKNNLNATIIFSADPANLPEGIRQYC
;
A
#
# COMPACT_ATOMS: atom_id res chain seq x y z
N MET A 1 -7.10 -8.65 -4.09
CA MET A 1 -8.13 -7.67 -3.69
C MET A 1 -7.47 -6.42 -3.15
N VAL A 2 -7.88 -5.24 -3.63
CA VAL A 2 -7.39 -3.93 -3.15
C VAL A 2 -8.41 -3.25 -2.23
N LYS A 3 -7.93 -2.69 -1.12
CA LYS A 3 -8.68 -1.83 -0.19
C LYS A 3 -7.95 -0.51 -0.01
N VAL A 4 -8.67 0.61 -0.06
CA VAL A 4 -8.12 1.96 0.13
C VAL A 4 -8.73 2.61 1.37
N ILE A 5 -7.90 2.94 2.35
CA ILE A 5 -8.32 3.69 3.53
C ILE A 5 -8.09 5.18 3.26
N VAL A 6 -9.18 5.94 3.07
CA VAL A 6 -9.15 7.37 2.76
C VAL A 6 -9.49 8.25 3.96
N GLY A 7 -8.86 9.42 4.05
CA GLY A 7 -9.22 10.45 5.02
C GLY A 7 -8.24 11.62 5.08
N GLY A 8 -8.64 12.71 5.71
CA GLY A 8 -7.81 13.90 5.89
C GLY A 8 -6.57 13.69 6.76
N LYS A 9 -5.65 14.65 6.77
CA LYS A 9 -4.49 14.63 7.69
C LYS A 9 -4.97 14.62 9.14
N GLY A 10 -4.41 13.73 9.97
CA GLY A 10 -4.80 13.60 11.37
C GLY A 10 -5.98 12.67 11.64
N SER A 11 -6.58 12.05 10.62
CA SER A 11 -7.74 11.15 10.79
C SER A 11 -7.42 9.76 11.35
N GLY A 12 -6.21 9.52 11.87
CA GLY A 12 -5.83 8.24 12.48
C GLY A 12 -5.44 7.10 11.52
N LYS A 13 -5.43 7.31 10.19
CA LYS A 13 -5.13 6.24 9.19
C LYS A 13 -3.83 5.48 9.45
N THR A 14 -2.75 6.19 9.77
CA THR A 14 -1.45 5.54 10.04
C THR A 14 -1.52 4.70 11.32
N SER A 15 -2.26 5.13 12.33
CA SER A 15 -2.47 4.31 13.54
C SER A 15 -3.26 3.04 13.21
N GLN A 16 -4.35 3.17 12.45
CA GLN A 16 -5.11 2.01 11.96
C GLN A 16 -4.23 1.05 11.15
N LEU A 17 -3.39 1.57 10.25
CA LEU A 17 -2.43 0.77 9.47
C LEU A 17 -1.48 -0.02 10.38
N VAL A 18 -0.89 0.66 11.37
CA VAL A 18 0.04 0.03 12.33
C VAL A 18 -0.65 -1.08 13.12
N ASP A 19 -1.90 -0.85 13.55
CA ASP A 19 -2.68 -1.86 14.27
C ASP A 19 -2.97 -3.08 13.38
N GLU A 20 -3.35 -2.87 12.11
CA GLU A 20 -3.57 -3.94 11.13
C GLU A 20 -2.27 -4.73 10.85
N LEU A 21 -1.15 -4.04 10.63
CA LEU A 21 0.17 -4.68 10.43
C LEU A 21 0.58 -5.52 11.64
N ASN A 22 0.45 -4.96 12.85
CA ASN A 22 0.82 -5.66 14.07
C ASN A 22 -0.09 -6.86 14.35
N ALA A 23 -1.37 -6.80 13.96
CA ALA A 23 -2.26 -7.95 14.04
C ALA A 23 -1.81 -9.09 13.11
N GLN A 24 -1.40 -8.77 11.87
CA GLN A 24 -0.91 -9.78 10.93
C GLN A 24 0.41 -10.42 11.36
N ALA A 25 1.25 -9.73 12.14
CA ALA A 25 2.49 -10.30 12.66
C ALA A 25 2.28 -11.57 13.52
N TYR A 26 1.09 -11.76 14.09
CA TYR A 26 0.75 -12.97 14.88
C TYR A 26 0.25 -14.14 14.02
N ASN A 27 0.02 -13.92 12.73
CA ASN A 27 -0.37 -14.98 11.80
C ASN A 27 0.88 -15.58 11.16
N ASP A 28 1.20 -16.84 11.45
CA ASP A 28 2.38 -17.52 10.90
C ASP A 28 2.23 -17.90 9.43
N ALA A 29 1.01 -17.93 8.91
CA ALA A 29 0.76 -18.09 7.48
C ALA A 29 0.77 -16.75 6.72
N ALA A 30 0.89 -15.62 7.42
CA ALA A 30 0.97 -14.31 6.78
C ALA A 30 2.43 -13.93 6.54
N ASP A 31 2.75 -13.74 5.26
CA ASP A 31 3.91 -12.97 4.83
C ASP A 31 3.46 -11.57 4.38
N VAL A 32 4.09 -10.55 4.94
CA VAL A 32 3.59 -9.17 4.93
C VAL A 32 4.72 -8.20 4.58
N VAL A 33 4.47 -7.40 3.55
CA VAL A 33 5.32 -6.28 3.15
C VAL A 33 4.54 -4.98 3.33
N CYS A 34 5.21 -3.96 3.89
CA CYS A 34 4.71 -2.60 3.90
C CYS A 34 5.71 -1.65 3.24
N ILE A 35 5.25 -0.96 2.20
CA ILE A 35 5.98 0.10 1.52
C ILE A 35 5.60 1.42 2.19
N GLU A 36 6.59 2.15 2.68
CA GLU A 36 6.43 3.42 3.35
C GLU A 36 7.31 4.51 2.74
N TYR A 37 7.09 5.73 3.20
CA TYR A 37 7.90 6.89 2.86
C TYR A 37 8.62 7.37 4.12
N SER A 38 9.97 7.42 4.10
CA SER A 38 10.85 7.98 5.14
C SER A 38 11.05 7.17 6.42
N GLY A 39 10.83 5.85 6.40
CA GLY A 39 11.20 4.94 7.51
C GLY A 39 10.52 5.23 8.85
N ARG A 40 9.35 5.88 8.83
CA ARG A 40 8.61 6.32 10.01
C ARG A 40 8.03 5.14 10.80
N LEU A 41 7.64 4.07 10.12
CA LEU A 41 6.97 2.91 10.71
C LEU A 41 7.93 1.98 11.46
N ASN A 42 9.24 2.07 11.21
CA ASN A 42 10.30 1.24 11.84
C ASN A 42 10.19 1.09 13.36
N ARG A 43 9.71 2.11 14.08
CA ARG A 43 9.58 2.08 15.55
C ARG A 43 8.21 1.62 16.05
N MET A 44 7.26 1.40 15.15
CA MET A 44 5.84 1.19 15.48
C MET A 44 5.36 -0.23 15.12
N VAL A 45 6.06 -0.93 14.23
CA VAL A 45 5.66 -2.26 13.75
C VAL A 45 6.55 -3.38 14.29
N LYS A 46 6.01 -4.60 14.36
CA LYS A 46 6.77 -5.80 14.73
C LYS A 46 7.79 -6.16 13.63
N TYR A 47 8.92 -6.74 14.04
CA TYR A 47 10.03 -7.14 13.15
C TYR A 47 9.66 -8.18 12.08
N LYS A 48 8.54 -8.90 12.25
CA LYS A 48 8.04 -9.87 11.28
C LYS A 48 7.49 -9.20 10.01
N ILE A 49 7.16 -7.91 10.09
CA ILE A 49 6.70 -7.12 8.95
C ILE A 49 7.93 -6.61 8.19
N ARG A 50 8.02 -6.94 6.89
CA ARG A 50 9.06 -6.40 6.02
C ARG A 50 8.70 -4.96 5.64
N LEU A 51 9.46 -4.01 6.18
CA LEU A 51 9.33 -2.60 5.82
C LEU A 51 10.25 -2.26 4.66
N ILE A 52 9.74 -1.50 3.70
CA ILE A 52 10.48 -0.95 2.58
C ILE A 52 10.32 0.56 2.59
N ASP A 53 11.42 1.30 2.79
CA ASP A 53 11.43 2.75 2.54
C ASP A 53 11.63 2.98 1.05
N ILE A 54 10.61 3.51 0.39
CA ILE A 54 10.64 3.75 -1.05
C ILE A 54 11.75 4.73 -1.47
N LEU A 55 12.24 5.57 -0.55
CA LEU A 55 13.32 6.52 -0.81
C LEU A 55 14.68 5.86 -1.09
N GLU A 56 14.84 4.58 -0.75
CA GLU A 56 16.04 3.80 -1.04
C GLU A 56 16.08 3.27 -2.48
N TYR A 57 14.97 3.41 -3.23
CA TYR A 57 14.81 2.85 -4.57
C TYR A 57 14.50 3.94 -5.59
N PRO A 58 14.98 3.81 -6.84
CA PRO A 58 14.71 4.78 -7.90
C PRO A 58 13.32 4.56 -8.52
N VAL A 59 12.26 4.56 -7.69
CA VAL A 59 10.87 4.35 -8.11
C VAL A 59 10.15 5.69 -8.17
N LYS A 60 9.60 6.05 -9.34
CA LYS A 60 8.84 7.28 -9.56
C LYS A 60 7.61 7.04 -10.41
N GLY A 61 6.49 7.54 -9.92
CA GLY A 61 5.18 7.37 -10.52
C GLY A 61 4.60 5.97 -10.31
N TYR A 62 3.33 5.86 -10.64
CA TYR A 62 2.54 4.66 -10.39
C TYR A 62 2.96 3.44 -11.21
N ARG A 63 3.40 3.64 -12.45
CA ARG A 63 3.82 2.54 -13.33
C ARG A 63 5.07 1.83 -12.81
N GLU A 64 6.05 2.59 -12.34
CA GLU A 64 7.28 2.04 -11.76
C GLU A 64 6.97 1.38 -10.41
N LEU A 65 6.08 1.98 -9.60
CA LEU A 65 5.64 1.37 -8.35
C LEU A 65 4.95 0.03 -8.56
N LEU A 66 4.09 -0.10 -9.58
CA LEU A 66 3.46 -1.38 -9.92
C LEU A 66 4.49 -2.43 -10.34
N ALA A 67 5.48 -2.06 -11.16
CA ALA A 67 6.57 -2.96 -11.55
C ALA A 67 7.42 -3.38 -10.35
N PHE A 68 7.66 -2.46 -9.41
CA PHE A 68 8.38 -2.73 -8.17
C PHE A 68 7.62 -3.73 -7.28
N ILE A 69 6.30 -3.54 -7.09
CA ILE A 69 5.43 -4.48 -6.38
C ILE A 69 5.45 -5.86 -7.04
N ALA A 70 5.35 -5.92 -8.37
CA ALA A 70 5.44 -7.16 -9.12
C ALA A 70 6.80 -7.86 -8.93
N GLY A 71 7.88 -7.08 -8.83
CA GLY A 71 9.23 -7.58 -8.53
C GLY A 71 9.35 -8.17 -7.13
N ILE A 72 8.79 -7.50 -6.10
CA ILE A 72 8.74 -8.03 -4.73
C ILE A 72 8.00 -9.36 -4.72
N TYR A 73 6.84 -9.44 -5.36
CA TYR A 73 6.08 -10.69 -5.44
C TYR A 73 6.80 -11.79 -6.24
N ALA A 74 7.56 -11.43 -7.29
CA ALA A 74 8.31 -12.41 -8.08
C ALA A 74 9.52 -12.98 -7.33
N GLU A 75 10.07 -12.23 -6.37
CA GLU A 75 11.10 -12.71 -5.44
C GLU A 75 10.50 -13.63 -4.37
N ASP A 76 9.27 -13.33 -3.93
CA ASP A 76 8.58 -14.05 -2.87
C ASP A 76 7.10 -14.27 -3.21
N TYR A 77 6.81 -15.43 -3.83
CA TYR A 77 5.45 -15.80 -4.25
C TYR A 77 4.53 -16.13 -3.07
N ASP A 78 5.08 -16.31 -1.87
CA ASP A 78 4.31 -16.57 -0.65
C ASP A 78 3.77 -15.26 -0.03
N LEU A 79 4.11 -14.09 -0.60
CA LEU A 79 3.61 -12.80 -0.15
C LEU A 79 2.07 -12.73 -0.15
N THR A 80 1.51 -12.63 1.05
CA THR A 80 0.05 -12.66 1.26
C THR A 80 -0.57 -11.27 1.42
N HIS A 81 0.16 -10.31 2.00
CA HIS A 81 -0.35 -8.98 2.29
C HIS A 81 0.65 -7.88 1.89
N LEU A 82 0.15 -6.91 1.15
CA LEU A 82 0.85 -5.68 0.78
C LEU A 82 0.18 -4.49 1.43
N TYR A 83 0.96 -3.65 2.08
CA TYR A 83 0.49 -2.38 2.63
C TYR A 83 1.26 -1.22 2.01
N ILE A 84 0.58 -0.09 1.75
CA ILE A 84 1.24 1.13 1.27
C ILE A 84 0.83 2.33 2.13
N ASP A 85 1.77 2.94 2.87
CA ASP A 85 1.50 4.14 3.68
C ASP A 85 1.69 5.41 2.87
N THR A 86 0.61 6.16 2.66
CA THR A 86 0.60 7.45 1.96
C THR A 86 0.99 7.31 0.49
N ILE A 87 0.10 6.69 -0.28
CA ILE A 87 0.33 6.29 -1.68
C ILE A 87 0.89 7.37 -2.60
N THR A 88 0.44 8.62 -2.47
CA THR A 88 0.91 9.71 -3.35
C THR A 88 2.36 10.10 -3.09
N LYS A 89 2.84 9.94 -1.84
CA LYS A 89 4.26 10.16 -1.50
C LYS A 89 5.11 8.98 -1.94
N VAL A 90 4.61 7.76 -1.77
CA VAL A 90 5.29 6.54 -2.21
C VAL A 90 5.47 6.54 -3.72
N ALA A 91 4.41 6.86 -4.47
CA ALA A 91 4.50 7.01 -5.92
C ALA A 91 5.24 8.28 -6.34
N GLY A 92 5.35 9.31 -5.49
CA GLY A 92 5.84 10.62 -5.92
C GLY A 92 4.95 11.29 -6.97
N ASP A 93 3.67 10.92 -7.01
CA ASP A 93 2.67 11.38 -7.97
C ASP A 93 1.34 11.60 -7.22
N SER A 94 0.68 12.72 -7.51
CA SER A 94 -0.59 13.12 -6.90
C SER A 94 -1.75 13.21 -7.90
N ASP A 95 -1.53 12.82 -9.15
CA ASP A 95 -2.57 12.77 -10.17
C ASP A 95 -3.57 11.64 -9.87
N LEU A 96 -4.85 11.99 -9.75
CA LEU A 96 -5.91 11.05 -9.40
C LEU A 96 -6.26 10.10 -10.55
N ALA A 97 -6.10 10.51 -11.80
CA ALA A 97 -6.34 9.64 -12.94
C ALA A 97 -5.25 8.56 -13.03
N HIS A 98 -4.00 8.92 -12.72
CA HIS A 98 -2.93 7.94 -12.62
C HIS A 98 -3.13 6.99 -11.44
N LEU A 99 -3.59 7.50 -10.28
CA LEU A 99 -3.92 6.66 -9.12
C LEU A 99 -5.07 5.69 -9.44
N GLU A 100 -6.13 6.15 -10.09
CA GLU A 100 -7.25 5.29 -10.49
C GLU A 100 -6.79 4.16 -11.42
N GLN A 101 -5.97 4.49 -12.41
CA GLN A 101 -5.36 3.52 -13.31
C GLN A 101 -4.50 2.49 -12.55
N PHE A 102 -3.67 2.97 -11.61
CA PHE A 102 -2.86 2.11 -10.75
C PHE A 102 -3.69 1.16 -9.90
N LEU A 103 -4.77 1.64 -9.27
CA LEU A 103 -5.62 0.81 -8.42
C LEU A 103 -6.28 -0.32 -9.23
N ARG A 104 -6.68 -0.03 -10.47
CA ARG A 104 -7.22 -1.05 -11.38
C ARG A 104 -6.19 -2.11 -11.72
N ASP A 105 -5.00 -1.70 -12.14
CA ASP A 105 -3.95 -2.63 -12.55
C ASP A 105 -3.43 -3.44 -11.35
N LEU A 106 -3.34 -2.81 -10.17
CA LEU A 106 -3.00 -3.49 -8.93
C LEU A 106 -4.09 -4.46 -8.51
N ASP A 107 -5.38 -4.15 -8.65
CA ASP A 107 -6.45 -5.08 -8.29
C ASP A 107 -6.48 -6.32 -9.18
N GLU A 108 -6.23 -6.15 -10.49
CA GLU A 108 -6.05 -7.28 -11.41
C GLU A 108 -4.86 -8.15 -10.98
N PHE A 109 -3.71 -7.53 -10.72
CA PHE A 109 -2.51 -8.22 -10.24
C PHE A 109 -2.76 -8.94 -8.91
N SER A 110 -3.37 -8.25 -7.96
CA SER A 110 -3.65 -8.76 -6.62
C SER A 110 -4.65 -9.90 -6.64
N THR A 111 -5.68 -9.84 -7.48
CA THR A 111 -6.68 -10.90 -7.62
C THR A 111 -6.08 -12.15 -8.27
N LYS A 112 -5.29 -11.98 -9.33
CA LYS A 112 -4.61 -13.10 -10.01
C LYS A 112 -3.67 -13.86 -9.07
N ASN A 113 -2.98 -13.14 -8.19
CA ASN A 113 -1.94 -13.68 -7.32
C ASN A 113 -2.40 -13.94 -5.88
N ASN A 114 -3.71 -13.78 -5.60
CA ASN A 114 -4.29 -13.92 -4.27
C ASN A 114 -3.62 -13.04 -3.18
N LEU A 115 -3.16 -11.86 -3.59
CA LEU A 115 -2.52 -10.86 -2.75
C LEU A 115 -3.56 -9.87 -2.20
N ASN A 116 -3.52 -9.63 -0.89
CA ASN A 116 -4.35 -8.62 -0.23
C ASN A 116 -3.60 -7.30 -0.14
N ALA A 117 -4.06 -6.26 -0.84
CA ALA A 117 -3.42 -4.95 -0.85
C ALA A 117 -4.24 -3.92 -0.08
N THR A 118 -3.64 -3.27 0.91
CA THR A 118 -4.26 -2.18 1.68
C THR A 118 -3.46 -0.89 1.52
N ILE A 119 -4.13 0.18 1.08
CA ILE A 119 -3.48 1.44 0.70
C ILE A 119 -4.01 2.58 1.56
N ILE A 120 -3.11 3.36 2.16
CA ILE A 120 -3.46 4.60 2.84
C ILE A 120 -3.42 5.75 1.84
N PHE A 121 -4.56 6.42 1.66
CA PHE A 121 -4.67 7.59 0.80
C PHE A 121 -5.14 8.82 1.61
N SER A 122 -4.33 9.88 1.59
CA SER A 122 -4.67 11.13 2.26
C SER A 122 -5.41 12.06 1.29
N ALA A 123 -6.73 12.03 1.35
CA ALA A 123 -7.63 12.87 0.56
C ALA A 123 -8.93 13.14 1.33
N ASP A 124 -9.71 14.11 0.86
CA ASP A 124 -11.07 14.32 1.33
C ASP A 124 -12.00 13.27 0.69
N PRO A 125 -12.64 12.38 1.49
CA PRO A 125 -13.57 11.39 0.97
C PRO A 125 -14.70 11.99 0.14
N ALA A 126 -15.11 13.24 0.39
CA ALA A 126 -16.18 13.88 -0.36
C ALA A 126 -15.81 14.10 -1.84
N ASN A 127 -14.52 14.26 -2.17
CA ASN A 127 -14.04 14.70 -3.47
C ASN A 127 -13.35 13.60 -4.31
N LEU A 128 -13.49 12.33 -3.93
CA LEU A 128 -12.89 11.22 -4.65
C LEU A 128 -13.57 10.96 -6.03
N PRO A 129 -12.80 10.66 -7.09
CA PRO A 129 -13.36 10.05 -8.30
C PRO A 129 -14.05 8.71 -7.97
N GLU A 130 -15.14 8.39 -8.68
CA GLU A 130 -15.88 7.13 -8.48
C GLU A 130 -14.99 5.90 -8.68
N GLY A 131 -14.09 5.95 -9.67
CA GLY A 131 -13.15 4.88 -9.94
C GLY A 131 -12.15 4.61 -8.80
N ILE A 132 -11.95 5.55 -7.88
CA ILE A 132 -11.19 5.33 -6.63
C ILE A 132 -12.12 4.87 -5.50
N ARG A 133 -13.32 5.46 -5.40
CA ARG A 133 -14.29 5.14 -4.33
C ARG A 133 -14.69 3.67 -4.28
N GLN A 134 -14.70 2.99 -5.42
CA GLN A 134 -15.03 1.55 -5.46
C GLN A 134 -14.07 0.65 -4.66
N TYR A 135 -12.88 1.16 -4.32
CA TYR A 135 -11.90 0.44 -3.50
C TYR A 135 -11.94 0.83 -2.01
N CYS A 136 -12.79 1.80 -1.62
CA CYS A 136 -12.84 2.32 -0.25
C CYS A 136 -13.69 1.47 0.71
#